data_AF-A0A6L8MZ76-F1
#
_entry.id   AF-A0A6L8MZ76-F1
#
_cell.length_a   1.000
_cell.length_b   1.000
_cell.length_c   1.000
_cell.angle_alpha   90.00
_cell.angle_beta   90.00
_cell.angle_gamma   90.00
#
_symmetry.space_group_name_H-M   'P 1'
#
loop_
_entity.id
_entity.type
_entity.pdbx_description
1 polymer ?
#
loop_
_entity_poly.entity_id
_entity_poly.type
_entity_poly.pdbx_seq_one_letter_code
_entity_poly.pdbx_strand_id
1 'polypeptide(L)'
;MVKLKVIKEKFTDNDYEFVGEGIQSGEGIVFKAIKEQKDFAIKIINNHSGSRTDRYEQEIKNVEKLDHPNVIKAQYGNFEFNGETVHYSIMPFYQNDLRKIIPELLDYKEIIKLLINLGEALKYIHSLGIIHRDLKPENILVGENGELVLTDFGIAHFKDSTLTSPEAMLSNRNYQASEQKIKGNAKNVTQSADVYAFGLIINECFTKNNPQGEDYPLISDVYPFLFEVDNLVEKMLNNIPENRLSINGVLSELKRIDTDLEEELESIRDGLSIPDELPDYFDKALIDEVLTKASQDIYFATLYTDLYPKRSQYNHNYHWEIGYQTSSYLKDWSIRLEILDICKRKYEYEMQYEDGPSLESLNLQNKDDLSLLDRLDSVLEKYNACGSRLSGQIKKYFSGLLNYHAKEVLDKIEDEHYVSQYVLEHICNAPILHLTFFLLQQGIEQNELIDNIDINWDRTVEYPAHLNESPLLNREDDYVQKSEIKIKQICEILRDRWGASYDYIGENIRFVFENKEKYDEFKVLALKLAKPHYVFEGDVLDIFHKEKVISTNEVILDLNKSFDVEITLAKILGLKRIR
;
A
#
# COMPACT_ATOMS: atom_id res chain seq x y z
N MET A 1 -21.06 -30.64 35.84
CA MET A 1 -21.70 -29.81 36.89
C MET A 1 -21.15 -30.06 38.29
N VAL A 2 -21.08 -31.30 38.80
CA VAL A 2 -20.59 -31.57 40.17
C VAL A 2 -19.13 -31.12 40.40
N LYS A 3 -18.23 -31.40 39.44
CA LYS A 3 -16.82 -30.97 39.48
C LYS A 3 -16.70 -29.45 39.64
N LEU A 4 -17.38 -28.67 38.79
CA LEU A 4 -17.39 -27.21 38.83
C LEU A 4 -17.90 -26.59 40.14
N LYS A 5 -18.91 -27.20 40.78
CA LYS A 5 -19.47 -26.69 42.03
C LYS A 5 -18.46 -26.77 43.18
N VAL A 6 -17.80 -27.93 43.33
CA VAL A 6 -16.77 -28.14 44.36
C VAL A 6 -15.54 -27.27 44.12
N ILE A 7 -15.19 -27.03 42.85
CA ILE A 7 -14.13 -26.11 42.48
C ILE A 7 -14.46 -24.69 42.96
N LYS A 8 -15.68 -24.20 42.68
CA LYS A 8 -16.10 -22.87 43.12
C LYS A 8 -16.08 -22.74 44.65
N GLU A 9 -16.58 -23.73 45.38
CA GLU A 9 -16.57 -23.76 46.86
C GLU A 9 -15.15 -23.58 47.43
N LYS A 10 -14.14 -24.25 46.85
CA LYS A 10 -12.75 -24.13 47.31
C LYS A 10 -12.15 -22.72 47.17
N PHE A 11 -12.52 -21.99 46.13
CA PHE A 11 -12.06 -20.61 45.94
C PHE A 11 -12.86 -19.62 46.79
N THR A 12 -14.14 -19.91 47.07
CA THR A 12 -14.93 -19.15 48.06
C THR A 12 -14.30 -19.22 49.45
N ASP A 13 -13.75 -20.38 49.84
CA ASP A 13 -13.01 -20.53 51.11
C ASP A 13 -11.72 -19.67 51.17
N ASN A 14 -11.28 -19.11 50.04
CA ASN A 14 -10.12 -18.22 49.92
C ASN A 14 -10.52 -16.77 49.55
N ASP A 15 -11.77 -16.39 49.84
CA ASP A 15 -12.37 -15.07 49.61
C ASP A 15 -12.51 -14.65 48.14
N TYR A 16 -12.64 -15.61 47.22
CA TYR A 16 -12.98 -15.32 45.81
C TYR A 16 -14.48 -15.51 45.55
N GLU A 17 -15.15 -14.45 45.13
CA GLU A 17 -16.56 -14.45 44.75
C GLU A 17 -16.72 -14.55 43.24
N PHE A 18 -17.27 -15.65 42.72
CA PHE A 18 -17.46 -15.86 41.29
C PHE A 18 -18.56 -14.98 40.70
N VAL A 19 -18.30 -14.36 39.56
CA VAL A 19 -19.25 -13.53 38.81
C VAL A 19 -19.61 -14.22 37.50
N GLY A 20 -20.91 -14.49 37.29
CA GLY A 20 -21.43 -15.03 36.05
C GLY A 20 -21.11 -16.51 35.76
N GLU A 21 -21.34 -16.91 34.51
CA GLU A 21 -21.01 -18.23 34.00
C GLU A 21 -19.56 -18.29 33.48
N GLY A 22 -18.99 -19.49 33.44
CA GLY A 22 -17.62 -19.68 32.98
C GLY A 22 -17.53 -19.62 31.46
N ILE A 23 -16.49 -18.95 30.96
CA ILE A 23 -16.20 -18.86 29.53
C ILE A 23 -15.35 -20.07 29.14
N GLN A 24 -15.84 -20.87 28.20
CA GLN A 24 -15.11 -22.02 27.68
C GLN A 24 -13.93 -21.53 26.82
N SER A 25 -12.73 -22.04 27.10
CA SER A 25 -11.54 -21.86 26.26
C SER A 25 -11.02 -23.21 25.76
N GLY A 26 -10.13 -23.20 24.76
CA GLY A 26 -9.51 -24.43 24.22
C GLY A 26 -8.66 -25.21 25.24
N GLU A 27 -8.36 -24.60 26.39
CA GLU A 27 -7.53 -25.18 27.45
C GLU A 27 -8.29 -25.47 28.75
N GLY A 28 -9.53 -25.02 28.87
CA GLY A 28 -10.25 -25.08 30.13
C GLY A 28 -11.48 -24.20 30.19
N ILE A 29 -11.82 -23.74 31.39
CA ILE A 29 -12.91 -22.79 31.64
C ILE A 29 -12.37 -21.64 32.48
N VAL A 30 -12.62 -20.42 32.04
CA VAL A 30 -12.21 -19.18 32.74
C VAL A 30 -13.41 -18.60 33.46
N PHE A 31 -13.22 -18.22 34.72
CA PHE A 31 -14.22 -17.54 35.53
C PHE A 31 -13.74 -16.15 35.92
N LYS A 32 -14.65 -15.16 35.89
CA LYS A 32 -14.45 -13.91 36.61
C LYS A 32 -14.71 -14.14 38.10
N ALA A 33 -13.84 -13.62 38.95
CA ALA A 33 -13.99 -13.62 40.39
C ALA A 33 -13.59 -12.27 40.99
N ILE A 34 -14.16 -11.91 42.13
CA ILE A 34 -13.84 -10.69 42.87
C ILE A 34 -13.17 -11.10 44.19
N LYS A 35 -12.06 -10.46 44.52
CA LYS A 35 -11.42 -10.56 45.84
C LYS A 35 -10.91 -9.18 46.25
N GLU A 36 -11.26 -8.74 47.46
CA GLU A 36 -10.84 -7.43 48.00
C GLU A 36 -11.12 -6.25 47.04
N GLN A 37 -12.32 -6.23 46.42
CA GLN A 37 -12.74 -5.24 45.41
C GLN A 37 -11.87 -5.19 44.14
N LYS A 38 -11.09 -6.24 43.88
CA LYS A 38 -10.32 -6.40 42.63
C LYS A 38 -10.86 -7.57 41.83
N ASP A 39 -10.89 -7.39 40.51
CA ASP A 39 -11.32 -8.42 39.57
C ASP A 39 -10.16 -9.36 39.21
N PHE A 40 -10.43 -10.66 39.25
CA PHE A 40 -9.53 -11.75 38.92
C PHE A 40 -10.15 -12.69 37.89
N ALA A 41 -9.30 -13.31 37.08
CA ALA A 41 -9.64 -14.43 36.23
C ALA A 41 -9.10 -15.73 36.86
N ILE A 42 -9.97 -16.72 37.04
CA ILE A 42 -9.62 -18.06 37.51
C ILE A 42 -9.80 -19.05 36.36
N LYS A 43 -8.70 -19.51 35.77
CA LYS A 43 -8.70 -20.50 34.67
C LYS A 43 -8.54 -21.89 35.24
N ILE A 44 -9.55 -22.73 35.09
CA ILE A 44 -9.52 -24.16 35.44
C ILE A 44 -9.06 -24.93 34.21
N ILE A 45 -7.98 -25.68 34.33
CA ILE A 45 -7.26 -26.26 33.20
C ILE A 45 -7.66 -27.73 33.05
N ASN A 46 -7.91 -28.15 31.80
CA ASN A 46 -8.34 -29.53 31.52
C ASN A 46 -7.23 -30.52 31.87
N ASN A 47 -7.58 -31.61 32.56
CA ASN A 47 -6.60 -32.58 33.05
C ASN A 47 -5.78 -33.23 31.93
N HIS A 48 -4.47 -33.30 32.15
CA HIS A 48 -3.53 -34.07 31.36
C HIS A 48 -3.17 -35.35 32.13
N SER A 49 -3.07 -36.49 31.43
CA SER A 49 -2.71 -37.78 32.02
C SER A 49 -1.26 -38.15 31.73
N GLY A 50 -0.58 -38.74 32.72
CA GLY A 50 0.76 -39.36 32.59
C GLY A 50 1.93 -38.38 32.54
N SER A 51 2.96 -38.67 31.74
CA SER A 51 4.21 -37.89 31.59
C SER A 51 4.05 -36.44 31.09
N ARG A 52 2.81 -36.05 30.79
CA ARG A 52 2.40 -34.70 30.39
C ARG A 52 2.26 -33.76 31.60
N THR A 53 1.96 -34.29 32.78
CA THR A 53 1.81 -33.50 34.02
C THR A 53 3.17 -33.00 34.52
N ASP A 54 4.21 -33.83 34.52
CA ASP A 54 5.56 -33.43 34.99
C ASP A 54 6.16 -32.29 34.16
N ARG A 55 5.96 -32.32 32.83
CA ARG A 55 6.43 -31.25 31.94
C ARG A 55 5.60 -29.98 32.09
N TYR A 56 4.29 -30.12 32.24
CA TYR A 56 3.38 -29.02 32.50
C TYR A 56 3.74 -28.28 33.79
N GLU A 57 4.05 -29.01 34.88
CA GLU A 57 4.51 -28.41 36.13
C GLU A 57 5.87 -27.71 36.00
N GLN A 58 6.77 -28.25 35.17
CA GLN A 58 8.06 -27.61 34.90
C GLN A 58 7.91 -26.33 34.09
N GLU A 59 6.99 -26.28 33.12
CA GLU A 59 6.68 -25.09 32.33
C GLU A 59 5.99 -24.02 33.18
N ILE A 60 5.03 -24.40 34.04
CA ILE A 60 4.42 -23.48 35.02
C ILE A 60 5.49 -22.82 35.89
N LYS A 61 6.43 -23.59 36.43
CA LYS A 61 7.52 -23.03 37.27
C LYS A 61 8.41 -22.04 36.54
N ASN A 62 8.48 -22.11 35.21
CA ASN A 62 9.20 -21.13 34.42
C ASN A 62 8.34 -19.88 34.16
N VAL A 63 7.04 -20.06 33.91
CA VAL A 63 6.08 -18.97 33.71
C VAL A 63 5.83 -18.18 35.00
N GLU A 64 5.79 -18.83 36.17
CA GLU A 64 5.62 -18.18 37.49
C GLU A 64 6.75 -17.20 37.84
N LYS A 65 7.93 -17.38 37.24
CA LYS A 65 9.09 -16.50 37.46
C LYS A 65 9.09 -15.29 36.54
N LEU A 66 8.17 -15.23 35.58
CA LEU A 66 8.07 -14.09 34.67
C LEU A 66 7.60 -12.86 35.43
N ASP A 67 8.33 -11.77 35.25
CA ASP A 67 8.07 -10.49 35.87
C ASP A 67 8.37 -9.39 34.85
N HIS A 68 7.34 -9.04 34.08
CA HIS A 68 7.40 -8.01 33.05
C HIS A 68 6.01 -7.36 32.92
N PRO A 69 5.91 -6.03 32.74
CA PRO A 69 4.63 -5.33 32.69
C PRO A 69 3.68 -5.82 31.60
N ASN A 70 4.22 -6.30 30.47
CA ASN A 70 3.44 -6.81 29.33
C ASN A 70 3.35 -8.35 29.26
N VAL A 71 3.63 -9.04 30.36
CA VAL A 71 3.47 -10.50 30.46
C VAL A 71 2.54 -10.80 31.63
N ILE A 72 1.56 -11.69 31.42
CA ILE A 72 0.61 -12.04 32.46
C ILE A 72 1.32 -12.59 33.69
N LYS A 73 0.99 -12.02 34.85
CA LYS A 73 1.44 -12.53 36.15
C LYS A 73 0.33 -13.40 36.74
N ALA A 74 0.47 -14.70 36.58
CA ALA A 74 -0.49 -15.69 37.07
C ALA A 74 0.09 -16.48 38.26
N GLN A 75 -0.76 -16.75 39.25
CA GLN A 75 -0.49 -17.68 40.34
C GLN A 75 -1.05 -19.04 39.94
N TYR A 76 -0.22 -20.07 39.92
CA TYR A 76 -0.67 -21.41 39.58
C TYR A 76 -0.85 -22.25 40.84
N GLY A 77 -1.79 -23.19 40.76
CA GLY A 77 -2.02 -24.14 41.84
C GLY A 77 -2.68 -25.41 41.34
N ASN A 78 -2.78 -26.38 42.23
CA ASN A 78 -3.48 -27.62 41.96
C ASN A 78 -4.26 -28.11 43.19
N PHE A 79 -5.17 -29.05 42.97
CA PHE A 79 -5.84 -29.79 44.03
C PHE A 79 -6.38 -31.12 43.56
N GLU A 80 -6.53 -32.05 44.49
CA GLU A 80 -7.14 -33.36 44.23
C GLU A 80 -8.67 -33.26 44.24
N PHE A 81 -9.31 -33.80 43.21
CA PHE A 81 -10.75 -33.97 43.13
C PHE A 81 -11.11 -35.32 42.52
N ASN A 82 -11.79 -36.18 43.27
CA ASN A 82 -12.16 -37.54 42.87
C ASN A 82 -10.97 -38.41 42.39
N GLY A 83 -9.79 -38.23 42.98
CA GLY A 83 -8.56 -38.95 42.60
C GLY A 83 -7.91 -38.44 41.32
N GLU A 84 -8.34 -37.27 40.83
CA GLU A 84 -7.67 -36.56 39.75
C GLU A 84 -7.13 -35.21 40.26
N THR A 85 -5.87 -34.91 39.97
CA THR A 85 -5.28 -33.58 40.17
C THR A 85 -5.92 -32.60 39.17
N VAL A 86 -6.48 -31.50 39.66
CA VAL A 86 -7.01 -30.38 38.86
C VAL A 86 -6.08 -29.19 38.99
N HIS A 87 -5.61 -28.67 37.86
CA HIS A 87 -4.76 -27.48 37.81
C HIS A 87 -5.59 -26.22 37.57
N TYR A 88 -5.13 -25.10 38.14
CA TYR A 88 -5.74 -23.81 37.95
C TYR A 88 -4.70 -22.69 37.92
N SER A 89 -5.08 -21.55 37.36
CA SER A 89 -4.35 -20.31 37.50
C SER A 89 -5.28 -19.16 37.89
N ILE A 90 -4.77 -18.26 38.75
CA ILE A 90 -5.41 -17.02 39.16
C ILE A 90 -4.57 -15.87 38.62
N MET A 91 -5.20 -14.94 37.92
CA MET A 91 -4.53 -13.79 37.32
C MET A 91 -5.43 -12.55 37.39
N PRO A 92 -4.90 -11.33 37.21
CA PRO A 92 -5.75 -10.15 37.05
C PRO A 92 -6.75 -10.35 35.91
N PHE A 93 -7.98 -9.87 36.10
CA PHE A 93 -9.00 -9.93 35.06
C PHE A 93 -8.78 -8.81 34.05
N TYR A 94 -8.88 -9.14 32.76
CA TYR A 94 -8.90 -8.19 31.65
C TYR A 94 -10.21 -8.36 30.89
N GLN A 95 -10.83 -7.24 30.54
CA GLN A 95 -12.15 -7.18 29.92
C GLN A 95 -12.09 -7.64 28.46
N ASN A 96 -11.00 -7.31 27.78
CA ASN A 96 -10.84 -7.50 26.35
C ASN A 96 -9.57 -8.28 26.01
N ASP A 97 -9.57 -8.79 24.78
CA ASP A 97 -8.42 -9.34 24.09
C ASP A 97 -8.17 -8.50 22.83
N LEU A 98 -6.98 -8.57 22.25
CA LEU A 98 -6.62 -7.76 21.10
C LEU A 98 -7.54 -8.02 19.90
N ARG A 99 -8.06 -9.25 19.75
CA ARG A 99 -9.06 -9.58 18.71
C ARG A 99 -10.27 -8.64 18.77
N LYS A 100 -10.81 -8.40 19.97
CA LYS A 100 -11.95 -7.49 20.17
C LYS A 100 -11.60 -6.03 19.99
N ILE A 101 -10.36 -5.65 20.31
CA ILE A 101 -9.90 -4.26 20.25
C ILE A 101 -9.50 -3.83 18.84
N ILE A 102 -9.00 -4.73 17.99
CA ILE A 102 -8.54 -4.40 16.62
C ILE A 102 -9.52 -3.50 15.85
N PRO A 103 -10.84 -3.76 15.79
CA PRO A 103 -11.80 -2.90 15.09
C PRO A 103 -11.89 -1.46 15.63
N GLU A 104 -11.54 -1.25 16.89
CA GLU A 104 -11.64 0.04 17.59
C GLU A 104 -10.35 0.87 17.52
N LEU A 105 -9.23 0.27 17.08
CA LEU A 105 -7.95 0.96 16.95
C LEU A 105 -7.98 1.92 15.74
N LEU A 106 -8.08 3.23 15.97
CA LEU A 106 -8.16 4.23 14.90
C LEU A 106 -6.92 5.13 14.81
N ASP A 107 -6.19 5.32 15.91
CA ASP A 107 -4.97 6.11 15.93
C ASP A 107 -3.75 5.21 15.68
N TYR A 108 -3.01 5.50 14.60
CA TYR A 108 -1.82 4.76 14.23
C TYR A 108 -0.73 4.84 15.32
N LYS A 109 -0.63 5.94 16.07
CA LYS A 109 0.36 6.10 17.15
C LYS A 109 0.04 5.18 18.32
N GLU A 110 -1.24 5.06 18.67
CA GLU A 110 -1.70 4.12 19.69
C GLU A 110 -1.45 2.67 19.25
N ILE A 111 -1.68 2.35 17.97
CA ILE A 111 -1.37 1.05 17.40
C ILE A 111 0.13 0.73 17.52
N ILE A 112 1.01 1.64 17.06
CA ILE A 112 2.48 1.44 17.13
C ILE A 112 2.92 1.23 18.59
N LYS A 113 2.43 2.06 19.52
CA LYS A 113 2.75 1.93 20.95
C LYS A 113 2.32 0.57 21.52
N LEU A 114 1.13 0.09 21.16
CA LEU A 114 0.64 -1.24 21.54
C LEU A 114 1.55 -2.34 20.98
N LEU A 115 1.92 -2.26 19.70
CA LEU A 115 2.80 -3.24 19.06
C LEU A 115 4.22 -3.22 19.66
N ILE A 116 4.76 -2.06 20.02
CA ILE A 116 6.04 -1.94 20.74
C ILE A 116 5.96 -2.67 22.10
N ASN A 117 4.90 -2.45 22.87
CA ASN A 117 4.70 -3.12 24.16
C ASN A 117 4.62 -4.66 24.01
N LEU A 118 3.97 -5.14 22.93
CA LEU A 118 3.88 -6.57 22.63
C LEU A 118 5.26 -7.12 22.24
N GLY A 119 6.00 -6.38 21.42
CA GLY A 119 7.37 -6.73 21.05
C GLY A 119 8.31 -6.80 22.26
N GLU A 120 8.20 -5.88 23.24
CA GLU A 120 9.00 -5.94 24.47
C GLU A 120 8.63 -7.18 25.32
N ALA A 121 7.34 -7.57 25.36
CA ALA A 121 6.92 -8.82 25.99
C ALA A 121 7.58 -10.05 25.32
N LEU A 122 7.56 -10.10 23.99
CA LEU A 122 8.19 -11.18 23.21
C LEU A 122 9.71 -11.22 23.42
N LYS A 123 10.37 -10.06 23.37
CA LYS A 123 11.79 -9.92 23.64
C LYS A 123 12.15 -10.41 25.04
N TYR A 124 11.36 -10.08 26.05
CA TYR A 124 11.56 -10.55 27.41
C TYR A 124 11.52 -12.08 27.50
N ILE A 125 10.46 -12.72 27.00
CA ILE A 125 10.36 -14.19 27.06
C ILE A 125 11.42 -14.89 26.20
N HIS A 126 11.76 -14.33 25.04
CA HIS A 126 12.81 -14.86 24.16
C HIS A 126 14.19 -14.79 24.83
N SER A 127 14.46 -13.74 25.62
CA SER A 127 15.71 -13.63 26.39
C SER A 127 15.87 -14.72 27.46
N LEU A 128 14.75 -15.29 27.91
CA LEU A 128 14.70 -16.41 28.85
C LEU A 128 14.63 -17.78 28.15
N GLY A 129 14.74 -17.81 26.82
CA GLY A 129 14.68 -19.04 26.02
C GLY A 129 13.26 -19.61 25.88
N ILE A 130 12.23 -18.85 26.25
CA ILE A 130 10.82 -19.24 26.11
C ILE A 130 10.35 -18.84 24.72
N ILE A 131 9.62 -19.73 24.04
CA ILE A 131 8.96 -19.49 22.75
C ILE A 131 7.47 -19.58 22.99
N HIS A 132 6.70 -18.59 22.55
CA HIS A 132 5.25 -18.54 22.78
C HIS A 132 4.51 -19.64 22.02
N ARG A 133 4.81 -19.81 20.72
CA ARG A 133 4.29 -20.83 19.78
C ARG A 133 2.81 -20.76 19.41
N ASP A 134 1.97 -20.09 20.20
CA ASP A 134 0.55 -19.85 19.88
C ASP A 134 0.23 -18.34 19.91
N LEU A 135 1.11 -17.51 19.37
CA LEU A 135 0.90 -16.06 19.38
C LEU A 135 -0.25 -15.71 18.41
N LYS A 136 -1.29 -15.05 18.94
CA LYS A 136 -2.48 -14.60 18.20
C LYS A 136 -3.21 -13.52 19.02
N PRO A 137 -4.09 -12.71 18.39
CA PRO A 137 -4.80 -11.63 19.08
C PRO A 137 -5.60 -12.08 20.31
N GLU A 138 -6.14 -13.30 20.33
CA GLU A 138 -6.90 -13.85 21.46
C GLU A 138 -6.04 -14.13 22.71
N ASN A 139 -4.72 -14.29 22.52
CA ASN A 139 -3.76 -14.54 23.61
C ASN A 139 -3.06 -13.25 24.08
N ILE A 140 -3.58 -12.10 23.67
CA ILE A 140 -3.08 -10.78 24.06
C ILE A 140 -4.24 -10.06 24.76
N LEU A 141 -4.18 -9.96 26.09
CA LEU A 141 -5.23 -9.32 26.87
C LEU A 141 -5.02 -7.81 26.91
N VAL A 142 -6.10 -7.05 26.89
CA VAL A 142 -6.08 -5.59 26.90
C VAL A 142 -6.98 -5.08 28.04
N GLY A 143 -6.42 -4.21 28.88
CA GLY A 143 -7.12 -3.59 30.00
C GLY A 143 -7.69 -2.21 29.65
N GLU A 144 -8.36 -1.59 30.62
CA GLU A 144 -9.14 -0.36 30.41
C GLU A 144 -8.27 0.88 30.11
N ASN A 145 -7.00 0.89 30.52
CA ASN A 145 -6.09 2.02 30.28
C ASN A 145 -5.17 1.77 29.07
N GLY A 146 -5.51 0.80 28.21
CA GLY A 146 -4.71 0.41 27.05
C GLY A 146 -3.47 -0.42 27.40
N GLU A 147 -3.34 -0.89 28.64
CA GLU A 147 -2.31 -1.86 29.01
C GLU A 147 -2.55 -3.19 28.28
N LEU A 148 -1.50 -3.76 27.71
CA LEU A 148 -1.56 -5.10 27.11
C LEU A 148 -0.70 -6.07 27.91
N VAL A 149 -1.17 -7.31 28.02
CA VAL A 149 -0.39 -8.42 28.57
C VAL A 149 -0.49 -9.64 27.69
N LEU A 150 0.67 -10.23 27.39
CA LEU A 150 0.78 -11.51 26.72
C LEU A 150 0.42 -12.64 27.69
N THR A 151 -0.51 -13.50 27.31
CA THR A 151 -0.99 -14.64 28.11
C THR A 151 -0.93 -15.94 27.32
N ASP A 152 -1.26 -17.06 27.97
CA ASP A 152 -1.43 -18.36 27.32
C ASP A 152 -0.19 -18.82 26.55
N PHE A 153 0.97 -18.68 27.20
CA PHE A 153 2.24 -19.29 26.78
C PHE A 153 2.02 -20.75 26.41
N GLY A 154 2.65 -21.20 25.32
CA GLY A 154 2.46 -22.48 24.64
C GLY A 154 2.76 -23.76 25.43
N ILE A 155 2.22 -23.87 26.63
CA ILE A 155 1.99 -25.08 27.42
C ILE A 155 1.15 -26.10 26.60
N ALA A 156 0.48 -25.63 25.53
CA ALA A 156 -0.34 -26.38 24.60
C ALA A 156 0.41 -27.34 23.65
N HIS A 157 1.74 -27.25 23.48
CA HIS A 157 2.42 -28.04 22.43
C HIS A 157 2.55 -29.56 22.73
N PHE A 158 2.00 -30.03 23.86
CA PHE A 158 1.81 -31.46 24.14
C PHE A 158 0.50 -32.05 23.58
N LYS A 159 -0.28 -31.28 22.82
CA LYS A 159 -1.56 -31.70 22.25
C LYS A 159 -1.43 -32.25 20.83
N ASP A 160 -1.52 -33.57 20.71
CA ASP A 160 -2.40 -34.16 19.70
C ASP A 160 -3.84 -33.96 20.20
N SER A 161 -4.44 -32.79 20.00
CA SER A 161 -5.85 -32.56 20.39
C SER A 161 -6.77 -32.67 19.18
N THR A 162 -7.42 -33.82 19.07
CA THR A 162 -8.56 -34.13 18.20
C THR A 162 -9.88 -33.48 18.66
N LEU A 163 -9.85 -32.44 19.51
CA LEU A 163 -11.00 -31.92 20.27
C LEU A 163 -11.41 -30.47 19.98
N THR A 164 -10.87 -29.85 18.92
CA THR A 164 -11.31 -28.52 18.47
C THR A 164 -12.35 -28.69 17.36
N SER A 165 -13.43 -27.91 17.37
CA SER A 165 -14.35 -27.86 16.22
C SER A 165 -13.58 -27.48 14.95
N PRO A 166 -13.97 -27.97 13.77
CA PRO A 166 -13.26 -27.67 12.51
C PRO A 166 -13.01 -26.17 12.31
N GLU A 167 -13.98 -25.30 12.63
CA GLU A 167 -13.81 -23.84 12.51
C GLU A 167 -12.78 -23.26 13.50
N ALA A 168 -12.76 -23.71 14.76
CA ALA A 168 -11.78 -23.28 15.75
C ALA A 168 -10.37 -23.83 15.45
N MET A 169 -10.30 -25.01 14.82
CA MET A 169 -9.07 -25.62 14.35
C MET A 169 -8.47 -24.88 13.15
N LEU A 170 -9.32 -24.31 12.28
CA LEU A 170 -8.94 -23.43 11.18
C LEU A 170 -8.45 -22.07 11.70
N SER A 171 -9.21 -21.41 12.58
CA SER A 171 -8.86 -20.12 13.17
C SER A 171 -7.51 -20.13 13.92
N ASN A 172 -7.20 -21.20 14.65
CA ASN A 172 -5.90 -21.38 15.33
C ASN A 172 -4.70 -21.54 14.39
N ARG A 173 -4.89 -21.84 13.10
CA ARG A 173 -3.78 -22.04 12.13
C ARG A 173 -3.40 -20.78 11.37
N ASN A 174 -4.20 -19.72 11.45
CA ASN A 174 -4.00 -18.52 10.66
C ASN A 174 -2.71 -17.78 11.03
N TYR A 175 -2.30 -17.84 12.30
CA TYR A 175 -1.06 -17.21 12.79
C TYR A 175 0.15 -18.15 12.80
N GLN A 176 -0.03 -19.41 12.41
CA GLN A 176 1.06 -20.39 12.43
C GLN A 176 1.99 -20.20 11.23
N ALA A 177 3.28 -20.11 11.51
CA ALA A 177 4.32 -20.14 10.50
C ALA A 177 4.36 -21.50 9.77
N SER A 178 4.93 -21.51 8.56
CA SER A 178 4.97 -22.71 7.70
C SER A 178 5.66 -23.89 8.41
N GLU A 179 6.74 -23.65 9.15
CA GLU A 179 7.49 -24.66 9.90
C GLU A 179 6.70 -25.26 11.07
N GLN A 180 5.72 -24.53 11.64
CA GLN A 180 4.84 -25.04 12.68
C GLN A 180 3.78 -25.98 12.12
N LYS A 181 3.41 -25.81 10.85
CA LYS A 181 2.41 -26.65 10.15
C LYS A 181 2.97 -28.02 9.75
N ILE A 182 4.29 -28.22 9.80
CA ILE A 182 4.96 -29.49 9.45
C ILE A 182 4.75 -30.52 10.57
N LYS A 183 4.10 -31.65 10.23
CA LYS A 183 3.82 -32.73 11.19
C LYS A 183 5.12 -33.28 11.78
N GLY A 184 5.20 -33.34 13.10
CA GLY A 184 6.36 -33.86 13.83
C GLY A 184 7.54 -32.89 13.96
N ASN A 185 7.42 -31.64 13.48
CA ASN A 185 8.50 -30.65 13.46
C ASN A 185 8.59 -29.77 14.71
N ALA A 186 7.80 -30.04 15.76
CA ALA A 186 7.70 -29.19 16.95
C ALA A 186 9.05 -28.90 17.65
N LYS A 187 10.06 -29.77 17.49
CA LYS A 187 11.41 -29.58 18.05
C LYS A 187 12.27 -28.56 17.30
N ASN A 188 11.95 -28.28 16.04
CA ASN A 188 12.72 -27.37 15.19
C ASN A 188 12.06 -25.98 15.09
N VAL A 189 10.90 -25.78 15.74
CA VAL A 189 10.24 -24.48 15.84
C VAL A 189 11.07 -23.59 16.78
N THR A 190 11.55 -22.46 16.26
CA THR A 190 12.36 -21.48 16.99
C THR A 190 11.55 -20.22 17.29
N GLN A 191 12.20 -19.21 17.88
CA GLN A 191 11.61 -17.89 18.17
C GLN A 191 11.09 -17.15 16.93
N SER A 192 11.59 -17.50 15.74
CA SER A 192 11.16 -16.89 14.48
C SER A 192 9.71 -17.22 14.10
N ALA A 193 9.12 -18.26 14.70
CA ALA A 193 7.69 -18.54 14.57
C ALA A 193 6.82 -17.46 15.26
N ASP A 194 7.25 -17.00 16.44
CA ASP A 194 6.56 -15.90 17.14
C ASP A 194 6.72 -14.59 16.37
N VAL A 195 7.87 -14.36 15.73
CA VAL A 195 8.09 -13.18 14.87
C VAL A 195 7.16 -13.20 13.67
N TYR A 196 6.96 -14.36 13.03
CA TYR A 196 6.02 -14.48 11.92
C TYR A 196 4.59 -14.13 12.36
N ALA A 197 4.13 -14.74 13.47
CA ALA A 197 2.81 -14.45 14.03
C ALA A 197 2.66 -12.96 14.42
N PHE A 198 3.72 -12.35 14.96
CA PHE A 198 3.72 -10.93 15.29
C PHE A 198 3.60 -10.06 14.03
N GLY A 199 4.24 -10.43 12.92
CA GLY A 199 4.11 -9.70 11.65
C GLY A 199 2.69 -9.69 11.11
N LEU A 200 1.97 -10.81 11.24
CA LEU A 200 0.55 -10.89 10.90
C LEU A 200 -0.31 -9.99 11.78
N ILE A 201 -0.02 -9.95 13.09
CA ILE A 201 -0.73 -9.09 14.05
C ILE A 201 -0.47 -7.61 13.76
N ILE A 202 0.78 -7.23 13.43
CA ILE A 202 1.12 -5.84 13.05
C ILE A 202 0.24 -5.41 11.88
N ASN A 203 0.23 -6.17 10.77
CA ASN A 203 -0.60 -5.82 9.61
C ASN A 203 -2.08 -5.75 9.99
N GLU A 204 -2.61 -6.77 10.67
CA GLU A 204 -4.02 -6.84 11.03
C GLU A 204 -4.46 -5.69 11.96
N CYS A 205 -3.61 -5.22 12.86
CA CYS A 205 -3.91 -4.07 13.71
C CYS A 205 -4.16 -2.80 12.90
N PHE A 206 -3.47 -2.60 11.77
CA PHE A 206 -3.70 -1.45 10.88
C PHE A 206 -4.82 -1.70 9.88
N THR A 207 -4.83 -2.86 9.22
CA THR A 207 -5.70 -3.15 8.08
C THR A 207 -7.06 -3.73 8.46
N LYS A 208 -7.21 -4.16 9.72
CA LYS A 208 -8.38 -4.89 10.25
C LYS A 208 -8.61 -6.25 9.58
N ASN A 209 -7.66 -6.70 8.76
CA ASN A 209 -7.74 -7.92 8.00
C ASN A 209 -6.56 -8.81 8.39
N ASN A 210 -6.84 -10.07 8.69
CA ASN A 210 -5.77 -11.05 8.91
C ASN A 210 -5.13 -11.40 7.55
N PRO A 211 -3.82 -11.19 7.35
CA PRO A 211 -3.16 -11.54 6.10
C PRO A 211 -3.31 -13.02 5.76
N GLN A 212 -3.89 -13.33 4.61
CA GLN A 212 -4.06 -14.71 4.13
C GLN A 212 -3.71 -14.78 2.64
N GLY A 213 -2.72 -15.62 2.30
CA GLY A 213 -2.28 -15.78 0.90
C GLY A 213 -1.28 -14.72 0.46
N GLU A 214 -1.15 -14.53 -0.85
CA GLU A 214 -0.24 -13.56 -1.47
C GLU A 214 -0.88 -12.17 -1.63
N ASP A 215 -2.22 -12.12 -1.76
CA ASP A 215 -2.98 -10.89 -1.88
C ASP A 215 -3.69 -10.57 -0.56
N TYR A 216 -3.09 -9.69 0.24
CA TYR A 216 -3.71 -9.16 1.46
C TYR A 216 -3.51 -7.64 1.51
N PRO A 217 -4.43 -6.89 2.17
CA PRO A 217 -4.27 -5.45 2.31
C PRO A 217 -2.97 -5.09 3.00
N LEU A 218 -2.23 -4.15 2.44
CA LEU A 218 -1.03 -3.59 3.04
C LEU A 218 -1.38 -2.52 4.05
N ILE A 219 -0.45 -2.22 4.95
CA ILE A 219 -0.60 -1.12 5.91
C ILE A 219 -0.68 0.19 5.13
N SER A 220 0.13 0.37 4.09
CA SER A 220 0.09 1.53 3.19
C SER A 220 -1.19 1.67 2.35
N ASP A 221 -2.01 0.63 2.23
CA ASP A 221 -3.32 0.76 1.57
C ASP A 221 -4.32 1.53 2.45
N VAL A 222 -4.09 1.54 3.76
CA VAL A 222 -4.94 2.22 4.77
C VAL A 222 -4.28 3.49 5.31
N TYR A 223 -2.98 3.43 5.57
CA TYR A 223 -2.13 4.52 6.06
C TYR A 223 -0.95 4.71 5.11
N PRO A 224 -1.10 5.46 4.00
CA PRO A 224 -0.10 5.52 2.93
C PRO A 224 1.29 5.92 3.41
N PHE A 225 1.36 6.86 4.36
CA PHE A 225 2.60 7.33 4.97
C PHE A 225 3.34 6.27 5.82
N LEU A 226 2.74 5.11 6.11
CA LEU A 226 3.35 3.99 6.85
C LEU A 226 3.94 2.91 5.94
N PHE A 227 4.24 3.22 4.67
CA PHE A 227 4.78 2.25 3.70
C PHE A 227 6.08 1.54 4.16
N GLU A 228 6.88 2.14 5.04
CA GLU A 228 8.06 1.47 5.60
C GLU A 228 7.70 0.31 6.54
N VAL A 229 6.54 0.35 7.20
CA VAL A 229 6.09 -0.73 8.09
C VAL A 229 5.76 -1.98 7.27
N ASP A 230 5.28 -1.83 6.03
CA ASP A 230 5.08 -2.97 5.12
C ASP A 230 6.39 -3.71 4.83
N ASN A 231 7.48 -2.96 4.60
CA ASN A 231 8.82 -3.55 4.39
C ASN A 231 9.31 -4.32 5.62
N LEU A 232 8.97 -3.85 6.83
CA LEU A 232 9.26 -4.55 8.08
C LEU A 232 8.44 -5.85 8.18
N VAL A 233 7.13 -5.77 7.94
CA VAL A 233 6.23 -6.93 7.96
C VAL A 233 6.66 -7.98 6.94
N GLU A 234 7.04 -7.59 5.73
CA GLU A 234 7.53 -8.52 4.70
C GLU A 234 8.75 -9.33 5.19
N LYS A 235 9.71 -8.67 5.86
CA LYS A 235 10.88 -9.34 6.46
C LYS A 235 10.48 -10.30 7.59
N MET A 236 9.42 -10.00 8.34
CA MET A 236 8.89 -10.86 9.40
C MET A 236 8.13 -12.08 8.84
N LEU A 237 7.46 -11.91 7.70
CA LEU A 237 6.66 -12.94 7.04
C LEU A 237 7.47 -13.86 6.11
N ASN A 238 8.81 -13.74 6.11
CA ASN A 238 9.67 -14.55 5.25
C ASN A 238 9.42 -16.06 5.43
N ASN A 239 9.28 -16.79 4.33
CA ASN A 239 9.01 -18.23 4.37
C ASN A 239 10.17 -19.06 4.94
N ILE A 240 11.40 -18.53 4.94
CA ILE A 240 12.59 -19.16 5.50
C ILE A 240 12.81 -18.61 6.93
N PRO A 241 12.65 -19.43 7.99
CA PRO A 241 12.72 -18.99 9.38
C PRO A 241 14.03 -18.26 9.75
N GLU A 242 15.15 -18.65 9.15
CA GLU A 242 16.48 -18.08 9.40
C GLU A 242 16.67 -16.68 8.77
N ASN A 243 15.85 -16.33 7.79
CA ASN A 243 15.90 -15.03 7.11
C ASN A 243 14.98 -13.99 7.79
N ARG A 244 14.12 -14.42 8.73
CA ARG A 244 13.27 -13.50 9.50
C ARG A 244 14.13 -12.69 10.48
N LEU A 245 13.74 -11.44 10.71
CA LEU A 245 14.35 -10.62 11.74
C LEU A 245 14.20 -11.26 13.14
N SER A 246 15.15 -11.01 14.02
CA SER A 246 14.95 -11.30 15.45
C SER A 246 13.99 -10.28 16.06
N ILE A 247 13.35 -10.61 17.18
CA ILE A 247 12.44 -9.67 17.87
C ILE A 247 13.13 -8.36 18.27
N ASN A 248 14.42 -8.40 18.61
CA ASN A 248 15.21 -7.19 18.86
C ASN A 248 15.35 -6.34 17.59
N GLY A 249 15.59 -6.98 16.44
CA GLY A 249 15.66 -6.30 15.14
C GLY A 249 14.33 -5.66 14.76
N VAL A 250 13.22 -6.38 14.97
CA VAL A 250 11.86 -5.85 14.73
C VAL A 250 11.58 -4.63 15.60
N LEU A 251 11.85 -4.70 16.90
CA LEU A 251 11.64 -3.57 17.81
C LEU A 251 12.51 -2.35 17.48
N SER A 252 13.78 -2.58 17.16
CA SER A 252 14.67 -1.49 16.76
C SER A 252 14.19 -0.82 15.48
N GLU A 253 13.77 -1.61 14.48
CA GLU A 253 13.30 -1.08 13.21
C GLU A 253 11.95 -0.37 13.34
N LEU A 254 11.00 -0.94 14.09
CA LEU A 254 9.71 -0.30 14.32
C LEU A 254 9.85 1.04 15.04
N LYS A 255 10.72 1.12 16.06
CA LYS A 255 11.02 2.38 16.77
C LYS A 255 11.76 3.39 15.90
N ARG A 256 12.67 2.92 15.04
CA ARG A 256 13.35 3.77 14.06
C ARG A 256 12.33 4.37 13.11
N ILE A 257 11.49 3.55 12.48
CA ILE A 257 10.44 4.00 11.55
C ILE A 257 9.53 5.02 12.22
N ASP A 258 9.07 4.75 13.46
CA ASP A 258 8.21 5.66 14.21
C ASP A 258 8.88 7.02 14.48
N THR A 259 10.15 7.01 14.91
CA THR A 259 10.91 8.25 15.18
C THR A 259 11.19 9.04 13.91
N ASP A 260 11.71 8.37 12.87
CA ASP A 260 12.05 9.02 11.60
C ASP A 260 10.79 9.60 10.94
N LEU A 261 9.66 8.87 10.97
CA LEU A 261 8.38 9.36 10.48
C LEU A 261 7.90 10.60 11.25
N GLU A 262 7.98 10.60 12.58
CA GLU A 262 7.58 11.78 13.37
C GLU A 262 8.41 13.01 13.04
N GLU A 263 9.74 12.86 12.94
CA GLU A 263 10.67 13.95 12.60
C GLU A 263 10.39 14.49 11.19
N GLU A 264 10.19 13.62 10.20
CA GLU A 264 9.93 14.02 8.81
C GLU A 264 8.53 14.68 8.66
N LEU A 265 7.50 14.12 9.30
CA LEU A 265 6.16 14.71 9.26
C LEU A 265 6.12 16.08 9.95
N GLU A 266 6.85 16.28 11.05
CA GLU A 266 6.97 17.57 11.73
C GLU A 266 7.74 18.57 10.85
N SER A 267 8.86 18.15 10.26
CA SER A 267 9.66 18.96 9.33
C SER A 267 8.84 19.45 8.13
N ILE A 268 8.12 18.54 7.45
CA ILE A 268 7.25 18.89 6.32
C ILE A 268 6.17 19.85 6.79
N ARG A 269 5.48 19.53 7.89
CA ARG A 269 4.39 20.34 8.43
C ARG A 269 4.82 21.77 8.75
N ASP A 270 5.97 21.94 9.39
CA ASP A 270 6.52 23.25 9.75
C ASP A 270 6.99 24.05 8.53
N GLY A 271 7.27 23.37 7.41
CA GLY A 271 7.59 23.98 6.13
C GLY A 271 6.38 24.48 5.33
N LEU A 272 5.16 24.07 5.67
CA LEU A 272 3.94 24.46 4.95
C LEU A 272 3.53 25.90 5.27
N SER A 273 3.19 26.66 4.24
CA SER A 273 2.83 28.07 4.40
C SER A 273 1.40 28.22 4.91
N ILE A 274 1.16 29.17 5.81
CA ILE A 274 -0.18 29.58 6.25
C ILE A 274 -0.38 31.06 5.85
N PRO A 275 -1.41 31.41 5.07
CA PRO A 275 -1.70 32.80 4.72
C PRO A 275 -2.01 33.66 5.95
N ASP A 276 -1.65 34.95 5.89
CA ASP A 276 -1.93 35.93 6.95
C ASP A 276 -3.43 36.12 7.19
N GLU A 277 -4.23 36.01 6.13
CA GLU A 277 -5.69 36.11 6.15
C GLU A 277 -6.29 34.84 5.56
N LEU A 278 -6.96 34.05 6.40
CA LEU A 278 -7.80 32.93 5.98
C LEU A 278 -9.28 33.27 6.23
N PRO A 279 -10.21 32.70 5.44
CA PRO A 279 -11.63 32.81 5.72
C PRO A 279 -12.01 32.41 7.16
N ASP A 280 -13.00 33.08 7.75
CA ASP A 280 -13.42 32.91 9.15
C ASP A 280 -13.80 31.47 9.56
N TYR A 281 -14.08 30.59 8.60
CA TYR A 281 -14.41 29.19 8.85
C TYR A 281 -13.17 28.29 9.09
N PHE A 282 -11.95 28.74 8.77
CA PHE A 282 -10.71 28.06 9.12
C PHE A 282 -10.35 28.36 10.57
N ASP A 283 -10.96 27.61 11.50
CA ASP A 283 -10.52 27.64 12.89
C ASP A 283 -9.17 26.93 13.08
N LYS A 284 -8.59 27.09 14.27
CA LYS A 284 -7.29 26.49 14.58
C LYS A 284 -7.28 24.97 14.47
N ALA A 285 -8.40 24.30 14.77
CA ALA A 285 -8.47 22.84 14.74
C ALA A 285 -8.50 22.33 13.29
N LEU A 286 -9.25 22.99 12.40
CA LEU A 286 -9.29 22.66 10.98
C LEU A 286 -7.94 22.92 10.31
N ILE A 287 -7.27 24.04 10.63
CA ILE A 287 -5.92 24.33 10.12
C ILE A 287 -4.96 23.20 10.54
N ASP A 288 -5.01 22.79 11.81
CA ASP A 288 -4.17 21.71 12.36
C ASP A 288 -4.41 20.38 11.64
N GLU A 289 -5.69 20.04 11.37
CA GLU A 289 -6.07 18.83 10.64
C GLU A 289 -5.58 18.85 9.19
N VAL A 290 -5.77 19.98 8.48
CA VAL A 290 -5.30 20.17 7.10
C VAL A 290 -3.79 20.03 7.02
N LEU A 291 -3.04 20.68 7.92
CA LEU A 291 -1.58 20.58 7.99
C LEU A 291 -1.11 19.15 8.27
N THR A 292 -1.79 18.44 9.18
CA THR A 292 -1.48 17.03 9.50
C THR A 292 -1.66 16.13 8.27
N LYS A 293 -2.77 16.28 7.55
CA LYS A 293 -3.05 15.48 6.35
C LYS A 293 -2.11 15.84 5.20
N ALA A 294 -1.86 17.13 5.00
CA ALA A 294 -0.95 17.59 3.96
C ALA A 294 0.48 17.09 4.17
N SER A 295 0.98 17.09 5.41
CA SER A 295 2.32 16.55 5.67
C SER A 295 2.41 15.04 5.41
N GLN A 296 1.37 14.27 5.75
CA GLN A 296 1.27 12.84 5.45
C GLN A 296 1.20 12.56 3.94
N ASP A 297 0.37 13.33 3.23
CA ASP A 297 0.18 13.21 1.78
C ASP A 297 1.48 13.52 1.03
N ILE A 298 2.15 14.61 1.39
CA ILE A 298 3.44 15.00 0.80
C ILE A 298 4.49 13.94 1.11
N TYR A 299 4.64 13.52 2.38
CA TYR A 299 5.57 12.46 2.78
C TYR A 299 5.41 11.21 1.92
N PHE A 300 4.17 10.71 1.80
CA PHE A 300 3.87 9.55 0.96
C PHE A 300 4.19 9.80 -0.52
N ALA A 301 3.76 10.94 -1.05
CA ALA A 301 3.91 11.25 -2.46
C ALA A 301 5.38 11.46 -2.89
N THR A 302 6.23 11.93 -1.99
CA THR A 302 7.62 12.29 -2.33
C THR A 302 8.65 11.26 -1.89
N LEU A 303 8.36 10.42 -0.89
CA LEU A 303 9.33 9.44 -0.37
C LEU A 303 9.00 7.99 -0.71
N TYR A 304 7.77 7.65 -1.08
CA TYR A 304 7.45 6.29 -1.52
C TYR A 304 7.92 6.04 -2.96
N THR A 305 9.06 5.38 -3.14
CA THR A 305 9.69 5.17 -4.46
C THR A 305 8.89 4.26 -5.41
N ASP A 306 8.08 3.37 -4.87
CA ASP A 306 7.24 2.45 -5.65
C ASP A 306 5.93 3.10 -6.14
N LEU A 307 5.65 4.33 -5.73
CA LEU A 307 4.43 5.06 -6.06
C LEU A 307 4.21 5.20 -7.56
N TYR A 308 5.20 5.76 -8.28
CA TYR A 308 5.08 6.04 -9.71
C TYR A 308 5.08 4.79 -10.61
N PRO A 309 5.90 3.75 -10.33
CA PRO A 309 5.75 2.45 -10.99
C PRO A 309 4.33 1.87 -10.87
N LYS A 310 3.69 2.03 -9.72
CA LYS A 310 2.34 1.51 -9.42
C LYS A 310 1.20 2.52 -9.68
N ARG A 311 1.48 3.67 -10.33
CA ARG A 311 0.52 4.78 -10.51
C ARG A 311 -0.87 4.40 -11.02
N SER A 312 -0.99 3.36 -11.85
CA SER A 312 -2.28 2.89 -12.37
C SER A 312 -3.23 2.31 -11.31
N GLN A 313 -2.71 1.91 -10.16
CA GLN A 313 -3.50 1.36 -9.04
C GLN A 313 -4.16 2.46 -8.22
N TYR A 314 -3.55 3.66 -8.20
CA TYR A 314 -3.97 4.77 -7.36
C TYR A 314 -5.05 5.64 -8.02
N ASN A 315 -5.94 6.17 -7.19
CA ASN A 315 -6.87 7.20 -7.57
C ASN A 315 -6.15 8.55 -7.62
N HIS A 316 -6.03 9.15 -8.80
CA HIS A 316 -5.34 10.43 -8.97
C HIS A 316 -6.03 11.59 -8.20
N ASN A 317 -7.31 11.43 -7.84
CA ASN A 317 -8.06 12.37 -7.01
C ASN A 317 -8.03 12.02 -5.51
N TYR A 318 -7.08 11.19 -5.08
CA TYR A 318 -6.84 10.94 -3.66
C TYR A 318 -6.70 12.27 -2.90
N HIS A 319 -7.44 12.39 -1.79
CA HIS A 319 -7.49 13.59 -0.96
C HIS A 319 -7.70 14.89 -1.76
N TRP A 320 -8.56 14.88 -2.79
CA TRP A 320 -8.86 16.09 -3.56
C TRP A 320 -9.47 17.21 -2.73
N GLU A 321 -9.84 16.98 -1.48
CA GLU A 321 -10.35 18.00 -0.57
C GLU A 321 -9.26 19.02 -0.18
N ILE A 322 -7.98 18.64 -0.26
CA ILE A 322 -6.82 19.55 -0.10
C ILE A 322 -6.26 19.89 -1.48
N GLY A 323 -6.13 21.20 -1.76
CA GLY A 323 -5.43 21.68 -2.95
C GLY A 323 -3.94 21.73 -2.72
N TYR A 324 -3.16 21.24 -3.69
CA TYR A 324 -1.70 21.37 -3.68
C TYR A 324 -1.23 22.23 -4.84
N GLN A 325 -0.14 22.93 -4.60
CA GLN A 325 0.56 23.76 -5.57
C GLN A 325 2.07 23.58 -5.48
N THR A 326 2.78 23.90 -6.55
CA THR A 326 4.24 23.86 -6.58
C THR A 326 4.88 25.20 -6.26
N SER A 327 6.14 25.17 -5.82
CA SER A 327 6.98 26.35 -5.69
C SER A 327 7.15 27.08 -7.02
N SER A 328 7.55 28.35 -6.97
CA SER A 328 7.87 29.13 -8.18
C SER A 328 8.97 28.47 -9.02
N TYR A 329 9.91 27.76 -8.38
CA TYR A 329 10.97 27.01 -9.06
C TYR A 329 10.39 25.89 -9.93
N LEU A 330 9.59 24.99 -9.36
CA LEU A 330 9.00 23.87 -10.11
C LEU A 330 7.96 24.35 -11.11
N LYS A 331 7.19 25.40 -10.80
CA LYS A 331 6.26 26.04 -11.74
C LYS A 331 6.97 26.49 -13.01
N ASP A 332 8.04 27.28 -12.86
CA ASP A 332 8.81 27.79 -14.00
C ASP A 332 9.52 26.65 -14.75
N TRP A 333 10.01 25.65 -14.02
CA TRP A 333 10.63 24.46 -14.59
C TRP A 333 9.65 23.67 -15.46
N SER A 334 8.45 23.37 -14.97
CA SER A 334 7.41 22.64 -15.70
C SER A 334 6.97 23.38 -16.97
N ILE A 335 6.77 24.70 -16.91
CA ILE A 335 6.43 25.52 -18.09
C ILE A 335 7.55 25.44 -19.13
N ARG A 336 8.81 25.54 -18.70
CA ARG A 336 9.96 25.47 -19.62
C ARG A 336 10.20 24.08 -20.19
N LEU A 337 9.90 23.02 -19.45
CA LEU A 337 9.91 21.65 -20.00
C LEU A 337 8.85 21.47 -21.08
N GLU A 338 7.64 22.00 -20.88
CA GLU A 338 6.59 21.98 -21.91
C GLU A 338 7.03 22.76 -23.16
N ILE A 339 7.62 23.95 -22.99
CA ILE A 339 8.18 24.73 -24.12
C ILE A 339 9.28 23.93 -24.84
N LEU A 340 10.18 23.28 -24.09
CA LEU A 340 11.25 22.45 -24.64
C LEU A 340 10.69 21.28 -25.44
N ASP A 341 9.69 20.57 -24.91
CA ASP A 341 9.04 19.45 -25.57
C ASP A 341 8.36 19.88 -26.88
N ILE A 342 7.63 21.01 -26.88
CA ILE A 342 7.03 21.58 -28.09
C ILE A 342 8.10 21.86 -29.16
N CYS A 343 9.21 22.51 -28.76
CA CYS A 343 10.32 22.82 -29.67
C CYS A 343 10.96 21.54 -30.21
N LYS A 344 11.20 20.55 -29.34
CA LYS A 344 11.84 19.28 -29.70
C LYS A 344 10.98 18.48 -30.65
N ARG A 345 9.67 18.32 -30.38
CA ARG A 345 8.74 17.62 -31.28
C ARG A 345 8.67 18.27 -32.66
N LYS A 346 8.62 19.61 -32.71
CA LYS A 346 8.63 20.34 -33.99
C LYS A 346 9.94 20.16 -34.75
N TYR A 347 11.07 20.22 -34.05
CA TYR A 347 12.38 19.99 -34.64
C TYR A 347 12.54 18.56 -35.17
N GLU A 348 12.12 17.55 -34.39
CA GLU A 348 12.15 16.15 -34.81
C GLU A 348 11.26 15.89 -36.02
N TYR A 349 10.09 16.53 -36.09
CA TYR A 349 9.21 16.48 -37.27
C TYR A 349 9.89 17.04 -38.52
N GLU A 350 10.58 18.19 -38.41
CA GLU A 350 11.31 18.78 -39.55
C GLU A 350 12.47 17.91 -40.04
N MET A 351 13.08 17.13 -39.15
CA MET A 351 14.21 16.24 -39.48
C MET A 351 13.80 14.93 -40.17
N GLN A 352 12.50 14.63 -40.30
CA GLN A 352 12.04 13.42 -40.99
C GLN A 352 12.12 13.59 -42.52
N TYR A 353 13.23 13.16 -43.13
CA TYR A 353 13.56 13.40 -44.54
C TYR A 353 12.58 12.85 -45.60
N GLU A 354 11.74 11.86 -45.26
CA GLU A 354 10.80 11.25 -46.21
C GLU A 354 9.47 12.03 -46.34
N ASP A 355 9.05 12.72 -45.27
CA ASP A 355 7.77 13.47 -45.20
C ASP A 355 7.93 14.94 -44.74
N GLY A 356 9.15 15.39 -44.43
CA GLY A 356 9.47 16.67 -43.82
C GLY A 356 9.93 17.77 -44.80
N PRO A 357 9.83 19.05 -44.40
CA PRO A 357 10.30 20.19 -45.18
C PRO A 357 11.84 20.20 -45.38
N SER A 358 12.34 21.03 -46.30
CA SER A 358 13.78 21.15 -46.56
C SER A 358 14.58 21.55 -45.31
N LEU A 359 15.87 21.17 -45.28
CA LEU A 359 16.84 21.37 -44.20
C LEU A 359 17.27 22.85 -44.03
N GLU A 360 16.30 23.76 -43.93
CA GLU A 360 16.51 25.16 -43.61
C GLU A 360 16.20 25.39 -42.12
N SER A 361 16.94 26.29 -41.48
CA SER A 361 16.76 26.66 -40.07
C SER A 361 16.74 28.18 -39.94
N LEU A 362 16.35 28.71 -38.78
CA LEU A 362 16.37 30.15 -38.52
C LEU A 362 17.75 30.75 -38.86
N ASN A 363 17.75 31.76 -39.72
CA ASN A 363 18.95 32.48 -40.08
C ASN A 363 19.15 33.65 -39.12
N LEU A 364 20.04 33.48 -38.13
CA LEU A 364 20.32 34.50 -37.12
C LEU A 364 20.98 35.80 -37.67
N GLN A 365 21.27 35.87 -38.97
CA GLN A 365 21.68 37.11 -39.65
C GLN A 365 20.48 37.88 -40.26
N ASN A 366 19.31 37.24 -40.33
CA ASN A 366 18.06 37.85 -40.76
C ASN A 366 17.37 38.52 -39.56
N LYS A 367 16.94 39.77 -39.73
CA LYS A 367 16.23 40.54 -38.68
C LYS A 367 14.89 39.91 -38.30
N ASP A 368 14.18 39.31 -39.25
CA ASP A 368 12.87 38.71 -38.99
C ASP A 368 13.02 37.45 -38.11
N ASP A 369 14.00 36.60 -38.40
CA ASP A 369 14.31 35.41 -37.59
C ASP A 369 14.88 35.78 -36.22
N LEU A 370 15.69 36.84 -36.14
CA LEU A 370 16.20 37.38 -34.87
C LEU A 370 15.04 37.86 -33.96
N SER A 371 14.02 38.49 -34.55
CA SER A 371 12.84 38.95 -33.79
C SER A 371 12.04 37.80 -33.16
N LEU A 372 12.07 36.60 -33.76
CA LEU A 372 11.44 35.42 -33.17
C LEU A 372 12.24 34.93 -31.95
N LEU A 373 13.56 35.03 -31.98
CA LEU A 373 14.40 34.71 -30.82
C LEU A 373 14.19 35.71 -29.68
N ASP A 374 14.06 37.00 -29.98
CA ASP A 374 13.75 38.03 -28.98
C ASP A 374 12.37 37.80 -28.32
N ARG A 375 11.37 37.35 -29.09
CA ARG A 375 10.07 36.92 -28.56
C ARG A 375 10.21 35.72 -27.62
N LEU A 376 10.95 34.69 -28.03
CA LEU A 376 11.22 33.54 -27.16
C LEU A 376 11.90 33.96 -25.86
N ASP A 377 12.91 34.84 -25.94
CA ASP A 377 13.61 35.35 -24.76
C ASP A 377 12.67 36.10 -23.82
N SER A 378 11.78 36.92 -24.37
CA SER A 378 10.74 37.61 -23.60
C SER A 378 9.79 36.63 -22.87
N VAL A 379 9.44 35.50 -23.50
CA VAL A 379 8.64 34.45 -22.85
C VAL A 379 9.44 33.76 -21.75
N LEU A 380 10.69 33.39 -22.02
CA LEU A 380 11.54 32.70 -21.05
C LEU A 380 11.87 33.59 -19.83
N GLU A 381 12.01 34.90 -20.00
CA GLU A 381 12.22 35.86 -18.92
C GLU A 381 11.07 35.92 -17.92
N LYS A 382 9.83 35.63 -18.35
CA LYS A 382 8.67 35.54 -17.44
C LYS A 382 8.80 34.39 -16.43
N TYR A 383 9.54 33.34 -16.78
CA TYR A 383 9.62 32.08 -16.02
C TYR A 383 11.06 31.81 -15.55
N ASN A 384 11.73 32.79 -14.95
CA ASN A 384 13.17 32.73 -14.72
C ASN A 384 13.62 32.10 -13.39
N ALA A 385 12.70 31.66 -12.52
CA ALA A 385 13.03 31.09 -11.21
C ALA A 385 13.83 29.78 -11.32
N CYS A 386 13.74 29.07 -12.45
CA CYS A 386 14.34 27.76 -12.65
C CYS A 386 15.80 27.78 -13.20
N GLY A 387 16.42 28.96 -13.32
CA GLY A 387 17.78 29.14 -13.84
C GLY A 387 17.89 29.09 -15.38
N SER A 388 19.09 29.04 -15.96
CA SER A 388 19.29 29.23 -17.42
C SER A 388 19.50 27.95 -18.25
N ARG A 389 19.65 26.79 -17.60
CA ARG A 389 20.02 25.54 -18.28
C ARG A 389 18.96 25.07 -19.28
N LEU A 390 17.69 25.06 -18.87
CA LEU A 390 16.58 24.72 -19.76
C LEU A 390 16.45 25.75 -20.89
N SER A 391 16.58 27.05 -20.60
CA SER A 391 16.58 28.11 -21.61
C SER A 391 17.59 27.85 -22.72
N GLY A 392 18.81 27.43 -22.38
CA GLY A 392 19.83 27.11 -23.38
C GLY A 392 19.43 25.96 -24.30
N GLN A 393 18.80 24.91 -23.76
CA GLN A 393 18.31 23.79 -24.56
C GLN A 393 17.13 24.19 -25.44
N ILE A 394 16.18 24.95 -24.89
CA ILE A 394 15.02 25.48 -25.64
C ILE A 394 15.52 26.31 -26.83
N LYS A 395 16.39 27.29 -26.57
CA LYS A 395 16.97 28.14 -27.62
C LYS A 395 17.68 27.32 -28.70
N LYS A 396 18.39 26.25 -28.32
CA LYS A 396 19.06 25.36 -29.27
C LYS A 396 18.07 24.69 -30.22
N TYR A 397 17.03 24.03 -29.70
CA TYR A 397 16.01 23.40 -30.55
C TYR A 397 15.23 24.43 -31.35
N PHE A 398 14.82 25.53 -30.73
CA PHE A 398 14.07 26.60 -31.37
C PHE A 398 14.85 27.24 -32.53
N SER A 399 16.16 27.51 -32.35
CA SER A 399 17.02 28.04 -33.42
C SER A 399 17.18 27.09 -34.61
N GLY A 400 16.93 25.79 -34.41
CA GLY A 400 16.96 24.78 -35.45
C GLY A 400 15.68 24.67 -36.27
N LEU A 401 14.59 25.35 -35.87
CA LEU A 401 13.29 25.28 -36.52
C LEU A 401 13.24 26.10 -37.81
N LEU A 402 12.27 25.80 -38.67
CA LEU A 402 11.84 26.68 -39.75
C LEU A 402 11.08 27.89 -39.20
N ASN A 403 11.17 29.02 -39.90
CA ASN A 403 10.55 30.29 -39.49
C ASN A 403 9.05 30.16 -39.12
N TYR A 404 8.27 29.49 -39.98
CA TYR A 404 6.83 29.39 -39.76
C TYR A 404 6.48 28.44 -38.59
N HIS A 405 7.24 27.36 -38.38
CA HIS A 405 7.07 26.51 -37.21
C HIS A 405 7.55 27.19 -35.92
N ALA A 406 8.65 27.95 -35.96
CA ALA A 406 9.08 28.79 -34.84
C ALA A 406 7.99 29.79 -34.45
N LYS A 407 7.31 30.39 -35.44
CA LYS A 407 6.16 31.26 -35.20
C LYS A 407 4.97 30.50 -34.59
N GLU A 408 4.63 29.31 -35.08
CA GLU A 408 3.58 28.47 -34.48
C GLU A 408 3.88 28.12 -33.02
N VAL A 409 5.14 27.81 -32.71
CA VAL A 409 5.57 27.55 -31.33
C VAL A 409 5.37 28.79 -30.47
N LEU A 410 5.82 29.97 -30.94
CA LEU A 410 5.64 31.23 -30.20
C LEU A 410 4.17 31.58 -29.97
N ASP A 411 3.34 31.52 -31.02
CA ASP A 411 1.91 31.84 -30.94
C ASP A 411 1.20 30.91 -29.94
N LYS A 412 1.72 29.69 -29.75
CA LYS A 412 1.22 28.71 -28.78
C LYS A 412 1.71 28.95 -27.34
N ILE A 413 2.99 29.27 -27.13
CA ILE A 413 3.55 29.46 -25.78
C ILE A 413 3.29 30.87 -25.22
N GLU A 414 2.97 31.84 -26.09
CA GLU A 414 2.52 33.19 -25.70
C GLU A 414 1.03 33.21 -25.31
N ASP A 415 0.26 32.18 -25.67
CA ASP A 415 -1.14 32.03 -25.25
C ASP A 415 -1.22 31.62 -23.77
N GLU A 416 -1.62 32.56 -22.92
CA GLU A 416 -1.80 32.33 -21.49
C GLU A 416 -2.84 31.24 -21.19
N HIS A 417 -3.86 31.07 -22.04
CA HIS A 417 -4.85 30.01 -21.88
C HIS A 417 -4.23 28.63 -22.10
N TYR A 418 -3.34 28.49 -23.10
CA TYR A 418 -2.61 27.26 -23.33
C TYR A 418 -1.74 26.90 -22.12
N VAL A 419 -0.92 27.84 -21.63
CA VAL A 419 -0.05 27.60 -20.47
C VAL A 419 -0.87 27.25 -19.22
N SER A 420 -2.01 27.94 -19.02
CA SER A 420 -2.91 27.64 -17.92
C SER A 420 -3.46 26.22 -17.99
N GLN A 421 -4.08 25.85 -19.12
CA GLN A 421 -4.80 24.60 -19.29
C GLN A 421 -3.88 23.38 -19.30
N TYR A 422 -2.70 23.48 -19.91
CA TYR A 422 -1.83 22.33 -20.13
C TYR A 422 -0.72 22.18 -19.08
N VAL A 423 -0.48 23.22 -18.27
CA VAL A 423 0.57 23.18 -17.24
C VAL A 423 0.01 23.63 -15.88
N LEU A 424 -0.47 24.87 -15.75
CA LEU A 424 -0.80 25.44 -14.44
C LEU A 424 -1.93 24.71 -13.72
N GLU A 425 -2.97 24.27 -14.43
CA GLU A 425 -4.07 23.49 -13.86
C GLU A 425 -3.61 22.19 -13.19
N HIS A 426 -2.47 21.64 -13.59
CA HIS A 426 -1.92 20.39 -13.05
C HIS A 426 -0.97 20.59 -11.87
N ILE A 427 -0.42 21.79 -11.67
CA ILE A 427 0.64 22.05 -10.69
C ILE A 427 0.35 23.19 -9.72
N CYS A 428 -0.65 24.03 -9.99
CA CYS A 428 -1.05 25.12 -9.08
C CYS A 428 -2.35 24.83 -8.35
N ASN A 429 -3.09 23.80 -8.75
CA ASN A 429 -4.38 23.45 -8.14
C ASN A 429 -4.75 21.99 -8.45
N ALA A 430 -4.05 21.05 -7.82
CA ALA A 430 -4.28 19.64 -8.06
C ALA A 430 -4.29 18.82 -6.76
N PRO A 431 -4.99 17.67 -6.72
CA PRO A 431 -4.78 16.65 -5.70
C PRO A 431 -3.33 16.16 -5.70
N ILE A 432 -2.83 15.71 -4.56
CA ILE A 432 -1.41 15.38 -4.37
C ILE A 432 -0.89 14.36 -5.37
N LEU A 433 -1.63 13.26 -5.60
CA LEU A 433 -1.18 12.20 -6.51
C LEU A 433 -1.20 12.63 -7.97
N HIS A 434 -2.23 13.39 -8.39
CA HIS A 434 -2.26 13.96 -9.74
C HIS A 434 -1.05 14.88 -9.98
N LEU A 435 -0.79 15.79 -9.04
CA LEU A 435 0.33 16.72 -9.08
C LEU A 435 1.66 15.96 -9.18
N THR A 436 1.89 15.00 -8.29
CA THR A 436 3.11 14.20 -8.24
C THR A 436 3.31 13.40 -9.52
N PHE A 437 2.29 12.69 -10.00
CA PHE A 437 2.40 11.93 -11.25
C PHE A 437 2.67 12.80 -12.46
N PHE A 438 2.06 13.98 -12.53
CA PHE A 438 2.35 14.94 -13.58
C PHE A 438 3.83 15.37 -13.56
N LEU A 439 4.36 15.75 -12.39
CA LEU A 439 5.75 16.20 -12.26
C LEU A 439 6.76 15.08 -12.58
N LEU A 440 6.53 13.86 -12.07
CA LEU A 440 7.38 12.70 -12.36
C LEU A 440 7.36 12.30 -13.84
N GLN A 441 6.22 12.44 -14.51
CA GLN A 441 6.10 12.21 -15.95
C GLN A 441 6.95 13.20 -16.77
N GLN A 442 7.17 14.42 -16.26
CA GLN A 442 8.06 15.41 -16.86
C GLN A 442 9.56 15.10 -16.62
N GLY A 443 9.88 14.06 -15.86
CA GLY A 443 11.24 13.64 -15.54
C GLY A 443 11.88 14.41 -14.38
N ILE A 444 11.06 15.05 -13.53
CA ILE A 444 11.53 15.63 -12.25
C ILE A 444 11.80 14.47 -11.29
N GLU A 445 12.89 14.54 -10.53
CA GLU A 445 13.21 13.51 -9.54
C GLU A 445 12.28 13.63 -8.33
N GLN A 446 11.82 12.50 -7.79
CA GLN A 446 10.79 12.47 -6.74
C GLN A 446 11.23 13.13 -5.43
N ASN A 447 12.53 13.06 -5.11
CA ASN A 447 13.14 13.73 -3.97
C ASN A 447 13.16 15.25 -4.09
N GLU A 448 13.13 15.83 -5.30
CA GLU A 448 13.05 17.29 -5.48
C GLU A 448 11.67 17.85 -5.10
N LEU A 449 10.66 16.99 -4.93
CA LEU A 449 9.28 17.41 -4.71
C LEU A 449 9.01 17.86 -3.27
N ILE A 450 9.71 17.29 -2.28
CA ILE A 450 9.39 17.46 -0.85
C ILE A 450 9.40 18.93 -0.41
N ASP A 451 10.40 19.70 -0.82
CA ASP A 451 10.55 21.13 -0.48
C ASP A 451 9.85 22.07 -1.48
N ASN A 452 9.17 21.50 -2.48
CA ASN A 452 8.61 22.27 -3.60
C ASN A 452 7.10 22.07 -3.80
N ILE A 453 6.43 21.40 -2.87
CA ILE A 453 4.98 21.26 -2.83
C ILE A 453 4.46 21.97 -1.58
N ASP A 454 3.40 22.75 -1.73
CA ASP A 454 2.73 23.47 -0.64
C ASP A 454 1.20 23.38 -0.81
N ILE A 455 0.48 23.78 0.23
CA ILE A 455 -0.98 23.83 0.23
C ILE A 455 -1.47 25.03 -0.58
N ASN A 456 -2.46 24.80 -1.44
CA ASN A 456 -3.28 25.85 -2.03
C ASN A 456 -4.54 26.07 -1.18
N TRP A 457 -4.45 27.01 -0.25
CA TRP A 457 -5.53 27.34 0.70
C TRP A 457 -6.79 27.93 0.02
N ASP A 458 -6.68 28.54 -1.16
CA ASP A 458 -7.84 29.12 -1.86
C ASP A 458 -8.84 28.05 -2.33
N ARG A 459 -8.39 26.80 -2.47
CA ARG A 459 -9.20 25.68 -2.98
C ARG A 459 -9.49 24.61 -1.93
N THR A 460 -8.71 24.53 -0.86
CA THR A 460 -8.92 23.55 0.22
C THR A 460 -10.32 23.72 0.82
N VAL A 461 -11.12 22.65 0.78
CA VAL A 461 -12.60 22.68 0.90
C VAL A 461 -13.07 23.06 2.31
N GLU A 462 -14.19 23.78 2.34
CA GLU A 462 -14.90 24.39 3.49
C GLU A 462 -15.52 23.39 4.51
N TYR A 463 -15.32 22.07 4.39
CA TYR A 463 -16.03 21.08 5.22
C TYR A 463 -15.14 19.94 5.76
N PRO A 464 -14.86 19.90 7.08
CA PRO A 464 -14.03 18.87 7.73
C PRO A 464 -14.56 17.43 7.56
N ALA A 465 -15.89 17.29 7.41
CA ALA A 465 -16.57 15.99 7.33
C ALA A 465 -16.23 15.17 6.08
N HIS A 466 -15.59 15.77 5.08
CA HIS A 466 -15.35 15.14 3.77
C HIS A 466 -13.88 14.85 3.47
N LEU A 467 -12.93 15.22 4.34
CA LEU A 467 -11.49 15.10 4.10
C LEU A 467 -10.96 13.67 3.84
N ASN A 468 -11.80 12.63 3.98
CA ASN A 468 -11.45 11.22 3.74
C ASN A 468 -12.42 10.51 2.77
N GLU A 469 -13.23 11.24 1.99
CA GLU A 469 -14.20 10.59 1.08
C GLU A 469 -13.55 9.90 -0.13
N SER A 470 -12.32 10.29 -0.42
CA SER A 470 -11.63 9.95 -1.66
C SER A 470 -10.61 8.84 -1.42
N PRO A 471 -10.90 7.60 -1.84
CA PRO A 471 -10.04 6.46 -1.53
C PRO A 471 -8.69 6.60 -2.24
N LEU A 472 -7.65 6.06 -1.61
CA LEU A 472 -6.29 5.97 -2.15
C LEU A 472 -6.24 5.13 -3.43
N LEU A 473 -6.82 3.93 -3.36
CA LEU A 473 -6.84 2.98 -4.46
C LEU A 473 -8.06 3.22 -5.36
N ASN A 474 -7.88 3.01 -6.66
CA ASN A 474 -9.01 2.87 -7.56
C ASN A 474 -9.87 1.69 -7.06
N ARG A 475 -11.16 1.90 -6.79
CA ARG A 475 -12.06 0.79 -6.43
C ARG A 475 -11.91 -0.32 -7.49
N GLU A 476 -11.46 -1.51 -7.07
CA GLU A 476 -11.17 -2.65 -7.96
C GLU A 476 -12.33 -2.93 -8.93
N ASP A 477 -13.57 -2.70 -8.49
CA ASP A 477 -14.79 -2.93 -9.27
C ASP A 477 -14.98 -2.00 -10.48
N ASP A 478 -14.36 -0.82 -10.55
CA ASP A 478 -14.80 0.19 -11.51
C ASP A 478 -13.79 0.49 -12.63
N TYR A 479 -12.51 0.20 -12.42
CA TYR A 479 -11.47 0.32 -13.47
C TYR A 479 -11.01 -1.05 -13.98
N VAL A 480 -10.66 -2.00 -13.09
CA VAL A 480 -10.23 -3.35 -13.48
C VAL A 480 -11.39 -4.09 -14.13
N GLN A 481 -12.59 -4.06 -13.54
CA GLN A 481 -13.78 -4.66 -14.14
C GLN A 481 -14.14 -4.01 -15.49
N LYS A 482 -14.05 -2.68 -15.63
CA LYS A 482 -14.29 -2.01 -16.93
C LYS A 482 -13.21 -2.30 -17.96
N SER A 483 -11.94 -2.37 -17.58
CA SER A 483 -10.83 -2.71 -18.49
C SER A 483 -10.90 -4.19 -18.89
N GLU A 484 -11.12 -5.12 -17.96
CA GLU A 484 -11.29 -6.54 -18.24
C GLU A 484 -12.55 -6.83 -19.07
N ILE A 485 -13.67 -6.17 -18.80
CA ILE A 485 -14.88 -6.26 -19.64
C ILE A 485 -14.57 -5.77 -21.06
N LYS A 486 -13.84 -4.66 -21.22
CA LYS A 486 -13.46 -4.14 -22.54
C LYS A 486 -12.48 -5.06 -23.28
N ILE A 487 -11.45 -5.57 -22.59
CA ILE A 487 -10.48 -6.51 -23.16
C ILE A 487 -11.19 -7.78 -23.59
N LYS A 488 -12.07 -8.32 -22.76
CA LYS A 488 -12.88 -9.49 -23.09
C LYS A 488 -13.75 -9.24 -24.33
N GLN A 489 -14.42 -8.09 -24.42
CA GLN A 489 -15.21 -7.71 -25.60
C GLN A 489 -14.34 -7.62 -26.87
N ILE A 490 -13.14 -7.04 -26.77
CA ILE A 490 -12.18 -6.95 -27.89
C ILE A 490 -11.78 -8.35 -28.36
N CYS A 491 -11.42 -9.24 -27.43
CA CYS A 491 -11.05 -10.62 -27.72
C CYS A 491 -12.22 -11.40 -28.36
N GLU A 492 -13.44 -11.24 -27.85
CA GLU A 492 -14.65 -11.87 -28.40
C GLU A 492 -14.95 -11.39 -29.82
N ILE A 493 -14.79 -10.10 -30.14
CA ILE A 493 -14.95 -9.59 -31.51
C ILE A 493 -13.89 -10.18 -32.43
N LEU A 494 -12.63 -10.28 -31.98
CA LEU A 494 -11.56 -10.89 -32.77
C LEU A 494 -11.87 -12.36 -33.09
N ARG A 495 -12.38 -13.09 -32.10
CA ARG A 495 -12.84 -14.48 -32.26
C ARG A 495 -14.00 -14.59 -33.23
N ASP A 496 -15.07 -13.84 -33.00
CA ASP A 496 -16.33 -14.02 -33.71
C ASP A 496 -16.26 -13.50 -35.14
N ARG A 497 -15.55 -12.38 -35.36
CA ARG A 497 -15.44 -11.74 -36.69
C ARG A 497 -14.29 -12.29 -37.52
N TRP A 498 -13.15 -12.59 -36.88
CA TRP A 498 -11.92 -12.94 -37.59
C TRP A 498 -11.45 -14.38 -37.35
N GLY A 499 -12.13 -15.13 -36.48
CA GLY A 499 -11.86 -16.55 -36.25
C GLY A 499 -10.59 -16.81 -35.44
N ALA A 500 -10.14 -15.85 -34.64
CA ALA A 500 -9.00 -16.02 -33.74
C ALA A 500 -9.41 -16.73 -32.45
N SER A 501 -8.67 -17.74 -32.00
CA SER A 501 -8.71 -18.16 -30.60
C SER A 501 -7.75 -17.29 -29.77
N TYR A 502 -7.96 -17.22 -28.45
CA TYR A 502 -7.10 -16.42 -27.58
C TYR A 502 -6.89 -17.04 -26.20
N ASP A 503 -5.69 -16.84 -25.66
CA ASP A 503 -5.27 -17.30 -24.33
C ASP A 503 -4.54 -16.19 -23.56
N TYR A 504 -4.80 -16.08 -22.26
CA TYR A 504 -4.11 -15.14 -21.38
C TYR A 504 -2.78 -15.73 -20.92
N ILE A 505 -1.66 -15.05 -21.22
CA ILE A 505 -0.30 -15.50 -20.89
C ILE A 505 0.44 -14.36 -20.17
N GLY A 506 0.36 -14.33 -18.84
CA GLY A 506 0.93 -13.26 -18.02
C GLY A 506 0.33 -11.90 -18.39
N GLU A 507 1.18 -10.93 -18.74
CA GLU A 507 0.81 -9.58 -19.20
C GLU A 507 0.37 -9.50 -20.67
N ASN A 508 0.44 -10.61 -21.41
CA ASN A 508 0.08 -10.67 -22.83
C ASN A 508 -1.18 -11.51 -23.07
N ILE A 509 -1.83 -11.27 -24.20
CA ILE A 509 -2.87 -12.12 -24.78
C ILE A 509 -2.31 -12.68 -26.08
N ARG A 510 -2.28 -14.00 -26.16
CA ARG A 510 -1.94 -14.71 -27.39
C ARG A 510 -3.19 -14.87 -28.22
N PHE A 511 -3.16 -14.42 -29.47
CA PHE A 511 -4.18 -14.71 -30.48
C PHE A 511 -3.64 -15.71 -31.49
N VAL A 512 -4.42 -16.74 -31.79
CA VAL A 512 -4.09 -17.76 -32.78
C VAL A 512 -5.13 -17.75 -33.90
N PHE A 513 -4.66 -17.48 -35.11
CA PHE A 513 -5.47 -17.53 -36.33
C PHE A 513 -5.19 -18.84 -37.06
N GLU A 514 -6.13 -19.78 -37.03
CA GLU A 514 -6.02 -21.07 -37.72
C GLU A 514 -6.15 -20.96 -39.26
N ASN A 515 -6.57 -19.78 -39.75
CA ASN A 515 -6.70 -19.49 -41.17
C ASN A 515 -5.95 -18.19 -41.52
N LYS A 516 -4.82 -18.34 -42.21
CA LYS A 516 -3.98 -17.26 -42.70
C LYS A 516 -4.70 -16.28 -43.62
N GLU A 517 -5.64 -16.73 -44.46
CA GLU A 517 -6.38 -15.83 -45.35
C GLU A 517 -7.25 -14.84 -44.55
N LYS A 518 -7.91 -15.32 -43.49
CA LYS A 518 -8.67 -14.45 -42.57
C LYS A 518 -7.78 -13.48 -41.80
N TYR A 519 -6.59 -13.92 -41.42
CA TYR A 519 -5.59 -13.06 -40.79
C TYR A 519 -5.12 -11.95 -41.75
N ASP A 520 -4.83 -12.30 -43.00
CA ASP A 520 -4.39 -11.36 -44.02
C ASP A 520 -5.49 -10.32 -44.34
N GLU A 521 -6.76 -10.74 -44.39
CA GLU A 521 -7.92 -9.83 -44.52
C GLU A 521 -8.01 -8.84 -43.35
N PHE A 522 -7.83 -9.33 -42.12
CA PHE A 522 -7.80 -8.49 -40.91
C PHE A 522 -6.64 -7.47 -40.97
N LYS A 523 -5.44 -7.92 -41.34
CA LYS A 523 -4.25 -7.09 -41.47
C LYS A 523 -4.41 -5.99 -42.51
N VAL A 524 -4.97 -6.32 -43.68
CA VAL A 524 -5.25 -5.34 -44.74
C VAL A 524 -6.27 -4.29 -44.28
N LEU A 525 -7.32 -4.71 -43.56
CA LEU A 525 -8.30 -3.79 -43.00
C LEU A 525 -7.66 -2.83 -41.99
N ALA A 526 -6.89 -3.36 -41.05
CA ALA A 526 -6.22 -2.58 -40.02
C ALA A 526 -5.26 -1.54 -40.60
N LEU A 527 -4.40 -1.94 -41.54
CA LEU A 527 -3.45 -1.03 -42.21
C LEU A 527 -4.17 0.07 -43.01
N LYS A 528 -5.28 -0.27 -43.70
CA LYS A 528 -6.07 0.70 -44.44
C LYS A 528 -6.76 1.72 -43.51
N LEU A 529 -7.20 1.29 -42.34
CA LEU A 529 -7.81 2.14 -41.32
C LEU A 529 -6.79 3.08 -40.68
N ALA A 530 -5.55 2.64 -40.54
CA ALA A 530 -4.50 3.38 -39.86
C ALA A 530 -3.82 4.43 -40.76
N LYS A 531 -3.74 4.18 -42.07
CA LYS A 531 -3.07 5.04 -43.07
C LYS A 531 -3.38 6.55 -43.02
N PRO A 532 -4.59 7.02 -42.68
CA PRO A 532 -4.88 8.46 -42.55
C PRO A 532 -4.35 9.09 -41.24
N HIS A 533 -3.83 8.29 -40.30
CA HIS A 533 -3.53 8.68 -38.91
C HIS A 533 -2.12 8.23 -38.52
N TYR A 534 -1.11 9.06 -38.79
CA TYR A 534 0.32 8.73 -38.67
C TYR A 534 0.72 8.02 -37.36
N VAL A 535 0.29 8.52 -36.20
CA VAL A 535 0.61 7.90 -34.88
C VAL A 535 -0.04 6.52 -34.74
N PHE A 536 -1.28 6.39 -35.16
CA PHE A 536 -2.02 5.13 -35.10
C PHE A 536 -1.49 4.12 -36.13
N GLU A 537 -0.98 4.57 -37.29
CA GLU A 537 -0.29 3.72 -38.26
C GLU A 537 0.96 3.06 -37.68
N GLY A 538 1.76 3.81 -36.92
CA GLY A 538 2.91 3.27 -36.18
C GLY A 538 2.50 2.16 -35.20
N ASP A 539 1.49 2.40 -34.37
CA ASP A 539 0.97 1.42 -33.40
C ASP A 539 0.47 0.13 -34.09
N VAL A 540 -0.21 0.27 -35.23
CA VAL A 540 -0.75 -0.87 -35.99
C VAL A 540 0.36 -1.68 -36.66
N LEU A 541 1.40 -1.02 -37.17
CA LEU A 541 2.58 -1.70 -37.71
C LEU A 541 3.30 -2.50 -36.63
N ASP A 542 3.46 -1.95 -35.42
CA ASP A 542 4.10 -2.65 -34.29
C ASP A 542 3.38 -3.95 -33.90
N ILE A 543 2.03 -3.95 -33.88
CA ILE A 543 1.24 -5.18 -33.67
C ILE A 543 1.62 -6.25 -34.70
N PHE A 544 1.68 -5.90 -35.98
CA PHE A 544 1.92 -6.88 -37.04
C PHE A 544 3.40 -7.26 -37.21
N HIS A 545 4.33 -6.50 -36.64
CA HIS A 545 5.72 -6.92 -36.52
C HIS A 545 5.91 -8.08 -35.51
N LYS A 546 4.96 -8.27 -34.58
CA LYS A 546 4.96 -9.36 -33.58
C LYS A 546 4.40 -10.68 -34.13
N GLU A 547 4.04 -10.75 -35.41
CA GLU A 547 3.45 -11.95 -36.03
C GLU A 547 4.44 -13.11 -36.14
N LYS A 548 3.96 -14.32 -35.82
CA LYS A 548 4.72 -15.57 -35.99
C LYS A 548 3.91 -16.56 -36.80
N VAL A 549 4.40 -16.92 -37.99
CA VAL A 549 3.80 -17.97 -38.83
C VAL A 549 4.35 -19.33 -38.38
N ILE A 550 3.50 -20.18 -37.81
CA ILE A 550 3.92 -21.46 -37.22
C ILE A 550 3.76 -22.62 -38.20
N SER A 551 2.75 -22.57 -39.07
CA SER A 551 2.50 -23.55 -40.12
C SER A 551 1.99 -22.87 -41.40
N THR A 552 1.73 -23.61 -42.48
CA THR A 552 1.28 -23.04 -43.76
C THR A 552 0.03 -22.17 -43.64
N ASN A 553 -0.82 -22.43 -42.63
CA ASN A 553 -2.11 -21.76 -42.45
C ASN A 553 -2.28 -21.06 -41.10
N GLU A 554 -1.32 -21.15 -40.17
CA GLU A 554 -1.51 -20.69 -38.79
C GLU A 554 -0.59 -19.51 -38.44
N VAL A 555 -1.17 -18.47 -37.85
CA VAL A 555 -0.47 -17.25 -37.43
C VAL A 555 -0.75 -16.95 -35.96
N ILE A 556 0.29 -16.63 -35.21
CA ILE A 556 0.20 -16.21 -33.80
C ILE A 556 0.58 -14.74 -33.65
N LEU A 557 -0.17 -14.02 -32.82
CA LEU A 557 0.14 -12.69 -32.30
C LEU A 557 0.18 -12.70 -30.78
N ASP A 558 1.31 -12.31 -30.20
CA ASP A 558 1.44 -12.10 -28.76
C ASP A 558 1.36 -10.60 -28.48
N LEU A 559 0.25 -10.13 -27.88
CA LEU A 559 -0.05 -8.71 -27.70
C LEU A 559 -0.16 -8.33 -26.23
N ASN A 560 0.40 -7.18 -25.86
CA ASN A 560 0.30 -6.66 -24.50
C ASN A 560 -1.15 -6.23 -24.16
N LYS A 561 -1.64 -6.58 -22.96
CA LYS A 561 -3.02 -6.30 -22.53
C LYS A 561 -3.37 -4.81 -22.50
N SER A 562 -2.53 -4.00 -21.86
CA SER A 562 -2.84 -2.61 -21.52
C SER A 562 -2.63 -1.63 -22.68
N PHE A 563 -1.74 -1.96 -23.62
CA PHE A 563 -1.46 -1.10 -24.77
C PHE A 563 -1.98 -1.69 -26.10
N ASP A 564 -1.44 -2.83 -26.54
CA ASP A 564 -1.76 -3.40 -27.85
C ASP A 564 -3.25 -3.77 -27.97
N VAL A 565 -3.81 -4.41 -26.95
CA VAL A 565 -5.20 -4.88 -26.96
C VAL A 565 -6.18 -3.77 -26.59
N GLU A 566 -6.04 -3.15 -25.41
CA GLU A 566 -7.00 -2.15 -24.92
C GLU A 566 -7.03 -0.85 -25.76
N ILE A 567 -5.93 -0.49 -26.42
CA ILE A 567 -5.81 0.78 -27.16
C ILE A 567 -5.85 0.52 -28.67
N THR A 568 -4.87 -0.21 -29.20
CA THR A 568 -4.64 -0.27 -30.64
C THR A 568 -5.63 -1.22 -31.32
N LEU A 569 -5.83 -2.41 -30.79
CA LEU A 569 -6.81 -3.38 -31.30
C LEU A 569 -8.25 -2.85 -31.15
N ALA A 570 -8.55 -2.18 -30.03
CA ALA A 570 -9.83 -1.52 -29.81
C ALA A 570 -10.15 -0.45 -30.88
N LYS A 571 -9.15 0.33 -31.32
CA LYS A 571 -9.30 1.30 -32.42
C LYS A 571 -9.52 0.61 -33.76
N ILE A 572 -8.76 -0.45 -34.08
CA ILE A 572 -8.92 -1.24 -35.33
C ILE A 572 -10.35 -1.79 -35.43
N LEU A 573 -10.91 -2.27 -34.31
CA LEU A 573 -12.25 -2.86 -34.24
C LEU A 573 -13.37 -1.83 -34.12
N GLY A 574 -13.06 -0.54 -34.06
CA GLY A 574 -14.05 0.54 -33.97
C GLY A 574 -14.69 0.72 -32.59
N LEU A 575 -14.11 0.12 -31.54
CA LEU A 575 -14.55 0.28 -30.15
C LEU A 575 -13.99 1.55 -29.49
N LYS A 576 -12.93 2.13 -30.07
CA LYS A 576 -12.30 3.37 -29.61
C LYS A 576 -12.11 4.31 -30.80
N ARG A 577 -12.34 5.62 -30.60
CA ARG A 577 -12.14 6.61 -31.66
C ARG A 577 -10.64 6.73 -31.98
N ILE A 578 -10.32 6.75 -33.27
CA ILE A 578 -9.02 7.14 -33.78
C ILE A 578 -8.99 8.66 -33.72
N ARG A 579 -8.10 9.23 -32.90
CA ARG A 579 -7.94 10.67 -32.70
C ARG A 579 -6.84 11.20 -33.61
#